data_AF-A0A1A9AQ03-F1
#
_entry.id   AF-A0A1A9AQ03-F1
#
_cell.length_a   1.000
_cell.length_b   1.000
_cell.length_c   1.000
_cell.angle_alpha   90.00
_cell.angle_beta   90.00
_cell.angle_gamma   90.00
#
_symmetry.space_group_name_H-M   'P 1'
#
loop_
_entity.id
_entity.type
_entity.pdbx_description
1 polymer ?
#
loop_
_entity_poly.entity_id
_entity_poly.type
_entity_poly.pdbx_seq_one_letter_code
_entity_poly.pdbx_strand_id
1 'polypeptide(L)'
;MELLNEYKNDEWELNKNDFLQICLEEFVREQNKIYSNSENTNLVMKNISIQNTKEDKMVLLDKWSERCRPLWEKFKSENAFKVLQYEWKKEEKEYLENIEQFENNILNENTKISYKEIKKEIWRKWITKQAKFMEQFTQEKWFKSLVKQIEDVSDEYKMGDIKDDIFVLNTEKLDNINNKEELYKHDNCLFLIKVLTQIFMMVIEECIKEESPEKTELVLDNIIEKLNKEKHAKIESKNMVLLEFL
;
A
#
# COMPACT_ATOMS: atom_id res chain seq x y z
N MET A 1 6.11 -28.61 -7.82
CA MET A 1 6.78 -27.29 -7.92
C MET A 1 6.06 -26.39 -8.92
N GLU A 2 5.78 -26.85 -10.14
CA GLU A 2 5.09 -26.04 -11.18
C GLU A 2 3.68 -25.60 -10.76
N LEU A 3 2.80 -26.54 -10.37
CA LEU A 3 1.43 -26.22 -9.89
C LEU A 3 1.39 -25.26 -8.69
N LEU A 4 2.44 -25.27 -7.85
CA LEU A 4 2.51 -24.39 -6.67
C LEU A 4 2.94 -22.97 -7.05
N ASN A 5 3.85 -22.84 -8.02
CA ASN A 5 4.22 -21.54 -8.57
C ASN A 5 3.05 -20.93 -9.35
N GLU A 6 2.28 -21.75 -10.05
CA GLU A 6 1.04 -21.31 -10.73
C GLU A 6 0.03 -20.73 -9.71
N TYR A 7 -0.28 -21.45 -8.62
CA TYR A 7 -1.21 -20.95 -7.59
C TYR A 7 -0.80 -19.60 -6.96
N LYS A 8 0.48 -19.44 -6.62
CA LYS A 8 0.98 -18.18 -6.02
C LYS A 8 0.96 -17.02 -7.00
N ASN A 9 1.27 -17.32 -8.27
CA ASN A 9 1.18 -16.35 -9.34
C ASN A 9 -0.28 -15.92 -9.53
N ASP A 10 -1.22 -16.86 -9.49
CA ASP A 10 -2.66 -16.58 -9.58
C ASP A 10 -3.16 -15.74 -8.38
N GLU A 11 -2.69 -16.00 -7.16
CA GLU A 11 -3.05 -15.20 -5.99
C GLU A 11 -2.58 -13.74 -6.10
N TRP A 12 -1.32 -13.53 -6.51
CA TRP A 12 -0.80 -12.19 -6.71
C TRP A 12 -1.54 -11.47 -7.83
N GLU A 13 -1.72 -12.11 -8.99
CA GLU A 13 -2.41 -11.52 -10.14
C GLU A 13 -3.85 -11.09 -9.81
N LEU A 14 -4.58 -11.86 -8.99
CA LEU A 14 -5.94 -11.54 -8.57
C LEU A 14 -6.04 -10.35 -7.60
N ASN A 15 -4.95 -9.97 -6.94
CA ASN A 15 -4.97 -8.99 -5.85
C ASN A 15 -4.01 -7.79 -6.04
N LYS A 16 -3.04 -7.88 -6.94
CA LYS A 16 -2.03 -6.83 -7.16
C LYS A 16 -2.64 -5.46 -7.47
N ASN A 17 -3.74 -5.45 -8.22
CA ASN A 17 -4.48 -4.23 -8.50
C ASN A 17 -5.04 -3.65 -7.19
N ASP A 18 -5.67 -4.47 -6.33
CA ASP A 18 -6.23 -4.00 -5.05
C ASP A 18 -5.14 -3.41 -4.17
N PHE A 19 -3.99 -4.07 -4.11
CA PHE A 19 -2.85 -3.59 -3.36
C PHE A 19 -2.28 -2.28 -3.93
N LEU A 20 -2.12 -2.16 -5.25
CA LEU A 20 -1.71 -0.92 -5.91
C LEU A 20 -2.64 0.25 -5.55
N GLN A 21 -3.96 0.03 -5.63
CA GLN A 21 -4.94 1.06 -5.30
C GLN A 21 -4.81 1.51 -3.84
N ILE A 22 -4.64 0.56 -2.91
CA ILE A 22 -4.40 0.85 -1.49
C ILE A 22 -3.13 1.70 -1.33
N CYS A 23 -2.00 1.30 -1.93
CA CYS A 23 -0.75 2.07 -1.90
C CYS A 23 -0.99 3.54 -2.29
N LEU A 24 -1.57 3.76 -3.46
CA LEU A 24 -1.78 5.10 -4.00
C LEU A 24 -2.70 5.94 -3.10
N GLU A 25 -3.84 5.39 -2.66
CA GLU A 25 -4.81 6.09 -1.80
C GLU A 25 -4.21 6.51 -0.47
N GLU A 26 -3.46 5.62 0.17
CA GLU A 26 -2.88 5.83 1.48
C GLU A 26 -1.76 6.90 1.44
N PHE A 27 -0.85 6.81 0.46
CA PHE A 27 0.19 7.82 0.27
C PHE A 27 -0.40 9.19 -0.06
N VAL A 28 -1.32 9.26 -1.02
CA VAL A 28 -1.96 10.52 -1.42
C VAL A 28 -2.71 11.14 -0.25
N ARG A 29 -3.43 10.33 0.54
CA ARG A 29 -4.15 10.84 1.70
C ARG A 29 -3.22 11.43 2.77
N GLU A 30 -2.13 10.75 3.11
CA GLU A 30 -1.18 11.30 4.10
C GLU A 30 -0.48 12.56 3.57
N GLN A 31 -0.11 12.62 2.29
CA GLN A 31 0.47 13.84 1.70
C GLN A 31 -0.53 15.00 1.68
N ASN A 32 -1.80 14.74 1.36
CA ASN A 32 -2.84 15.77 1.39
C ASN A 32 -3.09 16.32 2.80
N LYS A 33 -2.90 15.52 3.87
CA LYS A 33 -2.94 16.02 5.25
C LYS A 33 -1.78 16.98 5.53
N ILE A 34 -0.57 16.65 5.08
CA ILE A 34 0.61 17.51 5.25
C ILE A 34 0.39 18.85 4.54
N TYR A 35 -0.09 18.83 3.30
CA TYR A 35 -0.40 20.06 2.55
C TYR A 35 -1.48 20.90 3.25
N SER A 36 -2.53 20.27 3.77
CA SER A 36 -3.61 20.96 4.48
C SER A 36 -3.17 21.59 5.81
N ASN A 37 -2.19 21.00 6.50
CA ASN A 37 -1.69 21.47 7.79
C ASN A 37 -0.54 22.48 7.67
N SER A 38 0.05 22.63 6.48
CA SER A 38 1.11 23.63 6.28
C SER A 38 0.50 25.04 6.29
N GLU A 39 0.88 25.84 7.29
CA GLU A 39 0.34 27.17 7.61
C GLU A 39 0.80 28.25 6.60
N ASN A 40 0.87 27.93 5.29
CA ASN A 40 1.15 28.91 4.26
C ASN A 40 -0.13 29.70 3.97
N THR A 41 -0.31 30.78 4.71
CA THR A 41 -1.43 31.74 4.65
C THR A 41 -1.57 32.50 3.33
N ASN A 42 -0.79 32.17 2.30
CA ASN A 42 -0.86 32.80 0.98
C ASN A 42 -1.03 31.73 -0.13
N LEU A 43 -2.29 31.42 -0.43
CA LEU A 43 -2.83 30.84 -1.67
C LEU A 43 -2.71 29.32 -1.92
N VAL A 44 -3.86 28.78 -2.35
CA VAL A 44 -4.13 27.51 -3.06
C VAL A 44 -4.52 26.32 -2.17
N MET A 45 -5.75 25.82 -2.37
CA MET A 45 -6.14 24.48 -1.91
C MET A 45 -5.39 23.48 -2.79
N LYS A 46 -4.32 22.88 -2.24
CA LYS A 46 -3.41 21.97 -2.95
C LYS A 46 -3.78 20.54 -2.55
N ASN A 47 -4.24 19.74 -3.51
CA ASN A 47 -4.41 18.30 -3.30
C ASN A 47 -3.90 17.50 -4.48
N ILE A 48 -3.39 16.31 -4.17
CA ILE A 48 -3.11 15.26 -5.13
C ILE A 48 -4.40 14.45 -5.27
N SER A 49 -4.78 14.21 -6.52
CA SER A 49 -5.85 13.29 -6.87
C SER A 49 -5.30 12.17 -7.75
N ILE A 50 -5.88 10.99 -7.63
CA ILE A 50 -5.51 9.82 -8.43
C ILE A 50 -6.48 9.75 -9.60
N GLN A 51 -5.96 9.67 -10.82
CA GLN A 51 -6.75 9.58 -12.06
C GLN A 51 -6.66 8.20 -12.69
N ASN A 52 -7.42 7.97 -13.76
CA ASN A 52 -7.52 6.71 -14.51
C ASN A 52 -8.11 5.53 -13.73
N THR A 53 -8.46 4.48 -14.48
CA THR A 53 -8.96 3.24 -13.89
C THR A 53 -7.84 2.48 -13.19
N LYS A 54 -8.21 1.49 -12.41
CA LYS A 54 -7.27 0.68 -11.64
C LYS A 54 -6.33 -0.13 -12.56
N GLU A 55 -6.89 -0.64 -13.66
CA GLU A 55 -6.20 -1.39 -14.70
C GLU A 55 -5.21 -0.49 -15.45
N ASP A 56 -5.61 0.73 -15.81
CA ASP A 56 -4.73 1.70 -16.48
C ASP A 56 -3.52 2.05 -15.60
N LYS A 57 -3.73 2.28 -14.30
CA LYS A 57 -2.64 2.58 -13.35
C LYS A 57 -1.61 1.46 -13.28
N MET A 58 -2.07 0.21 -13.28
CA MET A 58 -1.18 -0.95 -13.26
C MET A 58 -0.32 -0.97 -14.52
N VAL A 59 -0.92 -0.81 -15.71
CA VAL A 59 -0.20 -0.77 -16.98
C VAL A 59 0.83 0.36 -17.02
N LEU A 60 0.47 1.54 -16.52
CA LEU A 60 1.37 2.69 -16.44
C LEU A 60 2.55 2.44 -15.49
N LEU A 61 2.27 1.85 -14.31
CA LEU A 61 3.31 1.51 -13.35
C LEU A 61 4.24 0.42 -13.87
N ASP A 62 3.70 -0.63 -14.49
CA ASP A 62 4.45 -1.73 -15.10
C ASP A 62 5.35 -1.23 -16.21
N LYS A 63 4.83 -0.41 -17.13
CA LYS A 63 5.62 0.18 -18.21
C LYS A 63 6.78 1.03 -17.68
N TRP A 64 6.56 1.75 -16.59
CA TRP A 64 7.60 2.54 -15.94
C TRP A 64 8.62 1.67 -15.20
N SER A 65 8.16 0.69 -14.43
CA SER A 65 9.02 -0.22 -13.66
C SER A 65 9.93 -1.02 -14.58
N GLU A 66 9.41 -1.43 -15.73
CA GLU A 66 10.13 -2.16 -16.78
C GLU A 66 11.34 -1.41 -17.34
N ARG A 67 11.24 -0.09 -17.52
CA ARG A 67 12.38 0.74 -17.94
C ARG A 67 13.51 0.75 -16.91
N CYS A 68 13.16 0.58 -15.64
CA CYS A 68 14.09 0.55 -14.51
C CYS A 68 14.35 -0.88 -14.01
N ARG A 69 13.96 -1.94 -14.76
CA ARG A 69 14.08 -3.34 -14.35
C ARG A 69 15.46 -3.71 -13.79
N PRO A 70 16.61 -3.34 -14.41
CA PRO A 70 17.92 -3.70 -13.86
C PRO A 70 18.18 -3.12 -12.47
N LEU A 71 17.63 -1.93 -12.17
CA LEU A 71 17.77 -1.27 -10.87
C LEU A 71 16.93 -1.98 -9.81
N TRP A 72 15.70 -2.38 -10.17
CA TRP A 72 14.81 -3.12 -9.28
C TRP A 72 15.36 -4.49 -8.93
N GLU A 73 15.87 -5.23 -9.91
CA GLU A 73 16.47 -6.55 -9.69
C GLU A 73 17.74 -6.45 -8.82
N LYS A 74 18.55 -5.40 -9.02
CA LYS A 74 19.67 -5.11 -8.10
C LYS A 74 19.16 -4.83 -6.69
N PHE A 75 18.15 -3.97 -6.55
CA PHE A 75 17.59 -3.59 -5.26
C PHE A 75 17.03 -4.78 -4.46
N LYS A 76 16.37 -5.76 -5.11
CA LYS A 76 15.90 -6.99 -4.48
C LYS A 76 17.00 -7.77 -3.76
N SER A 77 18.25 -7.67 -4.23
CA SER A 77 19.41 -8.32 -3.60
C SER A 77 19.96 -7.57 -2.38
N GLU A 78 19.58 -6.31 -2.19
CA GLU A 78 20.09 -5.44 -1.13
C GLU A 78 19.48 -5.76 0.24
N ASN A 79 20.22 -5.48 1.31
CA ASN A 79 19.75 -5.71 2.67
C ASN A 79 18.50 -4.89 3.02
N ALA A 80 18.37 -3.68 2.46
CA ALA A 80 17.20 -2.83 2.68
C ALA A 80 15.91 -3.52 2.23
N PHE A 81 15.93 -4.21 1.07
CA PHE A 81 14.77 -4.96 0.60
C PHE A 81 14.39 -6.10 1.56
N LYS A 82 15.39 -6.85 2.05
CA LYS A 82 15.17 -7.92 3.03
C LYS A 82 14.60 -7.42 4.35
N VAL A 83 15.01 -6.22 4.79
CA VAL A 83 14.44 -5.56 5.97
C VAL A 83 12.96 -5.25 5.75
N LEU A 84 12.60 -4.69 4.60
CA LEU A 84 11.19 -4.41 4.27
C LEU A 84 10.34 -5.69 4.20
N GLN A 85 10.86 -6.78 3.63
CA GLN A 85 10.19 -8.09 3.65
C GLN A 85 9.97 -8.59 5.08
N TYR A 86 10.98 -8.44 5.95
CA TYR A 86 10.86 -8.84 7.36
C TYR A 86 9.81 -7.99 8.10
N GLU A 87 9.81 -6.67 7.89
CA GLU A 87 8.81 -5.77 8.46
C GLU A 87 7.39 -6.12 8.02
N TRP A 88 7.19 -6.38 6.73
CA TRP A 88 5.89 -6.85 6.22
C TRP A 88 5.46 -8.15 6.90
N LYS A 89 6.31 -9.19 6.88
CA LYS A 89 5.97 -10.51 7.47
C LYS A 89 5.66 -10.41 8.97
N LYS A 90 6.34 -9.50 9.68
CA LYS A 90 6.08 -9.24 11.09
C LYS A 90 4.71 -8.57 11.30
N GLU A 91 4.39 -7.54 10.51
CA GLU A 91 3.11 -6.83 10.56
C GLU A 91 1.93 -7.76 10.21
N GLU A 92 2.08 -8.55 9.15
CA GLU A 92 1.09 -9.55 8.73
C GLU A 92 0.81 -10.55 9.86
N LYS A 93 1.87 -11.10 10.47
CA LYS A 93 1.74 -12.02 11.60
C LYS A 93 1.04 -11.38 12.80
N GLU A 94 1.43 -10.18 13.19
CA GLU A 94 0.84 -9.45 14.32
C GLU A 94 -0.65 -9.19 14.11
N TYR A 95 -1.04 -8.84 12.88
CA TYR A 95 -2.45 -8.64 12.54
C TYR A 95 -3.23 -9.94 12.66
N LEU A 96 -2.72 -11.02 12.06
CA LEU A 96 -3.38 -12.33 12.06
C LEU A 96 -3.54 -12.91 13.47
N GLU A 97 -2.58 -12.67 14.35
CA GLU A 97 -2.66 -13.08 15.76
C GLU A 97 -3.76 -12.33 16.52
N ASN A 98 -3.97 -11.04 16.20
CA ASN A 98 -4.91 -10.14 16.89
C ASN A 98 -6.18 -9.85 16.08
N ILE A 99 -6.53 -10.72 15.13
CA ILE A 99 -7.62 -10.48 14.17
C ILE A 99 -8.96 -10.15 14.86
N GLU A 100 -9.27 -10.82 15.97
CA GLU A 100 -10.46 -10.61 16.83
C GLU A 100 -10.59 -9.14 17.30
N GLN A 101 -9.48 -8.51 17.69
CA GLN A 101 -9.49 -7.11 18.16
C GLN A 101 -9.73 -6.13 17.02
N PHE A 102 -9.28 -6.49 15.81
CA PHE A 102 -9.42 -5.67 14.61
C PHE A 102 -10.78 -5.86 13.91
N GLU A 103 -11.43 -6.99 14.12
CA GLU A 103 -12.69 -7.36 13.50
C GLU A 103 -13.95 -6.91 14.26
N ASN A 104 -13.84 -6.39 15.49
CA ASN A 104 -14.99 -5.79 16.18
C ASN A 104 -15.67 -4.66 15.37
N ASN A 105 -14.96 -4.03 14.44
CA ASN A 105 -15.52 -3.05 13.51
C ASN A 105 -16.12 -3.67 12.23
N ILE A 106 -15.68 -4.86 11.80
CA ILE A 106 -16.08 -5.50 10.54
C ILE A 106 -17.22 -6.52 10.77
N LEU A 107 -17.22 -7.23 11.90
CA LEU A 107 -18.23 -8.22 12.31
C LEU A 107 -19.53 -7.61 12.86
N ASN A 108 -19.67 -6.29 12.88
CA ASN A 108 -20.92 -5.61 13.23
C ASN A 108 -21.95 -5.63 12.09
N GLU A 109 -21.49 -5.84 10.85
CA GLU A 109 -22.38 -6.14 9.73
C GLU A 109 -22.46 -7.66 9.56
N ASN A 110 -23.67 -8.21 9.41
CA ASN A 110 -23.95 -9.66 9.28
C ASN A 110 -23.39 -10.29 7.98
N THR A 111 -22.31 -9.75 7.42
CA THR A 111 -21.72 -10.11 6.14
C THR A 111 -20.57 -11.08 6.38
N LYS A 112 -20.55 -12.19 5.64
CA LYS A 112 -19.44 -13.15 5.66
C LYS A 112 -18.19 -12.48 5.05
N ILE A 113 -17.32 -11.94 5.89
CA ILE A 113 -16.04 -11.35 5.47
C ILE A 113 -15.19 -12.44 4.82
N SER A 114 -14.63 -12.16 3.64
CA SER A 114 -13.74 -13.08 2.95
C SER A 114 -12.29 -12.84 3.35
N TYR A 115 -11.44 -13.87 3.25
CA TYR A 115 -10.00 -13.76 3.47
C TYR A 115 -9.35 -12.66 2.62
N LYS A 116 -9.84 -12.48 1.38
CA LYS A 116 -9.40 -11.41 0.49
C LYS A 116 -9.63 -10.01 1.10
N GLU A 117 -10.77 -9.78 1.73
CA GLU A 117 -11.05 -8.48 2.38
C GLU A 117 -10.20 -8.29 3.65
N ILE A 118 -9.95 -9.36 4.42
CA ILE A 118 -9.01 -9.32 5.56
C ILE A 118 -7.62 -8.89 5.08
N LYS A 119 -7.09 -9.52 4.01
CA LYS A 119 -5.78 -9.14 3.44
C LYS A 119 -5.71 -7.67 3.05
N LYS A 120 -6.77 -7.13 2.43
CA LYS A 120 -6.83 -5.70 2.09
C LYS A 120 -6.74 -4.80 3.31
N GLU A 121 -7.37 -5.15 4.43
CA GLU A 121 -7.24 -4.37 5.67
C GLU A 121 -5.82 -4.43 6.26
N ILE A 122 -5.16 -5.59 6.19
CA ILE A 122 -3.76 -5.75 6.61
C ILE A 122 -2.87 -4.84 5.76
N TRP A 123 -3.00 -4.93 4.43
CA TRP A 123 -2.28 -4.06 3.50
C TRP A 123 -2.54 -2.59 3.79
N ARG A 124 -3.80 -2.21 3.97
CA ARG A 124 -4.17 -0.82 4.25
C ARG A 124 -3.49 -0.32 5.50
N LYS A 125 -3.56 -1.05 6.63
CA LYS A 125 -2.90 -0.63 7.88
C LYS A 125 -1.40 -0.53 7.74
N TRP A 126 -0.77 -1.49 7.08
CA TRP A 126 0.67 -1.46 6.87
C TRP A 126 1.08 -0.26 6.03
N ILE A 127 0.43 -0.03 4.90
CA ILE A 127 0.72 1.12 4.04
C ILE A 127 0.40 2.44 4.74
N THR A 128 -0.67 2.53 5.55
CA THR A 128 -0.93 3.73 6.38
C THR A 128 0.27 4.06 7.27
N LYS A 129 0.89 3.03 7.89
CA LYS A 129 2.10 3.22 8.70
C LYS A 129 3.26 3.71 7.83
N GLN A 130 3.51 3.08 6.68
CA GLN A 130 4.59 3.46 5.76
C GLN A 130 4.42 4.90 5.21
N ALA A 131 3.20 5.29 4.87
CA ALA A 131 2.88 6.62 4.36
C ALA A 131 3.22 7.74 5.36
N LYS A 132 3.05 7.48 6.67
CA LYS A 132 3.46 8.42 7.73
C LYS A 132 4.97 8.56 7.87
N PHE A 133 5.73 7.53 7.47
CA PHE A 133 7.19 7.51 7.53
C PHE A 133 7.85 7.85 6.19
N MET A 134 7.09 8.35 5.21
CA MET A 134 7.60 8.72 3.89
C MET A 134 8.80 9.69 3.97
N GLU A 135 8.75 10.70 4.84
CA GLU A 135 9.88 11.62 5.05
C GLU A 135 11.13 10.91 5.58
N GLN A 136 10.97 9.88 6.41
CA GLN A 136 12.10 9.11 6.94
C GLN A 136 12.79 8.30 5.85
N PHE A 137 12.02 7.70 4.92
CA PHE A 137 12.60 7.05 3.73
C PHE A 137 13.48 8.03 2.96
N THR A 138 13.05 9.28 2.79
CA THR A 138 13.88 10.29 2.09
C THR A 138 15.19 10.61 2.78
N GLN A 139 15.37 10.23 4.06
CA GLN A 139 16.63 10.41 4.79
C GLN A 139 17.56 9.20 4.69
N GLU A 140 17.02 8.02 4.40
CA GLU A 140 17.76 6.76 4.29
C GLU A 140 18.76 6.78 3.14
N LYS A 141 19.99 6.33 3.42
CA LYS A 141 21.09 6.34 2.43
C LYS A 141 20.80 5.42 1.25
N TRP A 142 20.25 4.23 1.51
CA TRP A 142 19.89 3.27 0.46
C TRP A 142 18.80 3.84 -0.46
N PHE A 143 17.81 4.51 0.12
CA PHE A 143 16.68 5.08 -0.61
C PHE A 143 17.12 6.26 -1.47
N LYS A 144 17.91 7.20 -0.92
CA LYS A 144 18.54 8.29 -1.70
C LYS A 144 19.33 7.76 -2.90
N SER A 145 20.10 6.68 -2.68
CA SER A 145 20.89 6.05 -3.74
C SER A 145 20.02 5.40 -4.81
N LEU A 146 18.93 4.75 -4.42
CA LEU A 146 17.99 4.10 -5.34
C LEU A 146 17.24 5.14 -6.18
N VAL A 147 16.65 6.15 -5.54
CA VAL A 147 15.95 7.27 -6.17
C VAL A 147 16.84 7.95 -7.21
N LYS A 148 18.08 8.30 -6.84
CA LYS A 148 19.02 8.92 -7.78
C LYS A 148 19.33 8.04 -9.00
N GLN A 149 19.55 6.73 -8.80
CA GLN A 149 19.78 5.81 -9.92
C GLN A 149 18.56 5.74 -10.86
N ILE A 150 17.34 5.83 -10.32
CA ILE A 150 16.10 5.83 -11.10
C ILE A 150 15.95 7.16 -11.85
N GLU A 151 16.20 8.31 -11.21
CA GLU A 151 16.20 9.64 -11.84
C GLU A 151 17.19 9.70 -13.02
N ASP A 152 18.39 9.13 -12.86
CA ASP A 152 19.42 9.11 -13.89
C ASP A 152 19.00 8.32 -15.15
N VAL A 153 18.10 7.34 -15.02
CA VAL A 153 17.59 6.49 -16.12
C VAL A 153 16.21 6.93 -16.60
N SER A 154 15.46 7.64 -15.76
CA SER A 154 14.11 8.12 -16.08
C SER A 154 14.20 9.44 -16.86
N ASP A 155 14.06 9.35 -18.18
CA ASP A 155 13.88 10.54 -19.02
C ASP A 155 12.64 11.35 -18.60
N GLU A 156 11.69 10.70 -17.90
CA GLU A 156 10.48 11.33 -17.41
C GLU A 156 10.73 12.43 -16.37
N TYR A 157 11.68 12.20 -15.47
CA TYR A 157 12.04 13.18 -14.44
C TYR A 157 12.91 14.33 -14.99
N LYS A 158 13.68 14.07 -16.05
CA LYS A 158 14.59 15.07 -16.64
C LYS A 158 13.90 16.18 -17.43
N MET A 159 12.65 15.97 -17.85
CA MET A 159 11.96 16.89 -18.75
C MET A 159 11.12 17.98 -18.06
N GLY A 160 10.94 17.98 -16.74
CA GLY A 160 10.31 19.07 -15.98
C GLY A 160 8.82 19.36 -16.29
N ASP A 161 8.29 18.83 -17.40
CA ASP A 161 6.92 19.00 -17.90
C ASP A 161 6.28 17.64 -18.19
N ILE A 162 6.25 16.74 -17.20
CA ILE A 162 5.55 15.47 -17.35
C ILE A 162 4.27 15.51 -16.55
N LYS A 163 3.19 15.54 -17.33
CA LYS A 163 1.86 15.16 -16.88
C LYS A 163 1.95 13.70 -16.42
N ASP A 164 1.95 13.47 -15.11
CA ASP A 164 1.92 12.11 -14.58
C ASP A 164 0.53 11.51 -14.87
N ASP A 165 0.49 10.38 -15.57
CA ASP A 165 -0.77 9.76 -15.97
C ASP A 165 -1.48 9.04 -14.80
N ILE A 166 -0.87 8.93 -13.62
CA ILE A 166 -1.49 8.36 -12.40
C ILE A 166 -1.98 9.47 -11.48
N PHE A 167 -1.24 10.57 -11.38
CA PHE A 167 -1.52 11.65 -10.43
C PHE A 167 -1.89 12.97 -11.11
N VAL A 168 -2.88 13.67 -10.56
CA VAL A 168 -3.20 15.05 -10.92
C VAL A 168 -3.00 15.93 -9.70
N LEU A 169 -2.13 16.93 -9.84
CA LEU A 169 -1.95 17.97 -8.85
C LEU A 169 -2.96 19.09 -9.10
N ASN A 170 -3.96 19.21 -8.23
CA ASN A 170 -4.93 20.29 -8.30
C ASN A 170 -4.37 21.51 -7.58
N THR A 171 -4.17 22.60 -8.33
CA THR A 171 -3.72 23.90 -7.82
C THR A 171 -4.73 24.96 -8.22
N GLU A 172 -5.84 25.10 -7.46
CA GLU A 172 -6.75 26.22 -7.69
C GLU A 172 -6.07 27.56 -7.32
N LYS A 173 -5.73 28.34 -8.35
CA LYS A 173 -5.09 29.68 -8.33
C LYS A 173 -3.55 29.69 -8.28
N LEU A 174 -2.88 28.98 -9.18
CA LEU A 174 -1.48 29.28 -9.52
C LEU A 174 -1.32 30.46 -10.50
N ASP A 175 -2.35 31.29 -10.70
CA ASP A 175 -2.35 32.30 -11.76
C ASP A 175 -1.42 33.51 -11.52
N ASN A 176 -0.59 33.54 -10.46
CA ASN A 176 0.24 34.73 -10.24
C ASN A 176 1.59 34.60 -9.52
N ILE A 177 2.12 33.41 -9.24
CA ILE A 177 3.46 33.32 -8.63
C ILE A 177 4.29 32.21 -9.30
N ASN A 178 5.35 32.63 -9.98
CA ASN A 178 6.43 31.80 -10.53
C ASN A 178 7.23 31.08 -9.40
N ASN A 179 6.58 30.21 -8.63
CA ASN A 179 7.24 29.41 -7.59
C ASN A 179 7.74 28.07 -8.16
N LYS A 180 8.74 28.12 -9.05
CA LYS A 180 9.40 26.92 -9.61
C LYS A 180 9.93 25.96 -8.54
N GLU A 181 10.39 26.49 -7.40
CA GLU A 181 10.90 25.68 -6.30
C GLU A 181 9.79 24.87 -5.61
N GLU A 182 8.57 25.40 -5.56
CA GLU A 182 7.43 24.73 -4.93
C GLU A 182 6.87 23.64 -5.85
N LEU A 183 6.76 23.91 -7.16
CA LEU A 183 6.47 22.88 -8.18
C LEU A 183 7.48 21.73 -8.14
N TYR A 184 8.77 22.03 -8.05
CA TYR A 184 9.83 21.01 -7.96
C TYR A 184 9.69 20.13 -6.71
N LYS A 185 9.28 20.69 -5.56
CA LYS A 185 9.00 19.90 -4.35
C LYS A 185 7.81 18.95 -4.53
N HIS A 186 6.81 19.33 -5.31
CA HIS A 186 5.62 18.52 -5.59
C HIS A 186 5.90 17.40 -6.59
N ASP A 187 6.58 17.70 -7.70
CA ASP A 187 6.96 16.68 -8.70
C ASP A 187 7.86 15.62 -8.06
N ASN A 188 8.77 16.06 -7.17
CA ASN A 188 9.57 15.16 -6.35
C ASN A 188 8.69 14.30 -5.43
N CYS A 189 7.66 14.85 -4.79
CA CYS A 189 6.74 14.07 -3.95
C CYS A 189 6.00 12.97 -4.74
N LEU A 190 5.42 13.30 -5.91
CA LEU A 190 4.72 12.33 -6.76
C LEU A 190 5.64 11.20 -7.22
N PHE A 191 6.86 11.56 -7.63
CA PHE A 191 7.89 10.61 -8.01
C PHE A 191 8.25 9.66 -6.86
N LEU A 192 8.41 10.19 -5.65
CA LEU A 192 8.68 9.39 -4.45
C LEU A 192 7.52 8.45 -4.10
N ILE A 193 6.26 8.88 -4.23
CA ILE A 193 5.09 7.99 -4.06
C ILE A 193 5.16 6.84 -5.06
N LYS A 194 5.46 7.12 -6.33
CA LYS A 194 5.57 6.11 -7.40
C LYS A 194 6.69 5.10 -7.09
N VAL A 195 7.86 5.58 -6.68
CA VAL A 195 9.01 4.73 -6.27
C VAL A 195 8.65 3.85 -5.08
N LEU A 196 8.08 4.42 -4.01
CA LEU A 196 7.68 3.66 -2.82
C LEU A 196 6.61 2.64 -3.13
N THR A 197 5.61 3.01 -3.94
CA THR A 197 4.56 2.10 -4.41
C THR A 197 5.19 0.90 -5.11
N GLN A 198 6.13 1.12 -6.04
CA GLN A 198 6.83 0.03 -6.72
C GLN A 198 7.63 -0.85 -5.77
N ILE A 199 8.33 -0.26 -4.79
CA ILE A 199 9.06 -1.01 -3.76
C ILE A 199 8.12 -1.93 -3.00
N PHE A 200 6.99 -1.40 -2.50
CA PHE A 200 6.05 -2.19 -1.72
C PHE A 200 5.34 -3.25 -2.56
N MET A 201 5.02 -2.98 -3.83
CA MET A 201 4.51 -3.99 -4.78
C MET A 201 5.47 -5.19 -4.87
N MET A 202 6.76 -4.93 -5.06
CA MET A 202 7.76 -6.00 -5.13
C MET A 202 7.93 -6.73 -3.79
N VAL A 203 7.89 -6.02 -2.66
CA VAL A 203 8.00 -6.65 -1.33
C VAL A 203 6.87 -7.66 -1.12
N ILE A 204 5.63 -7.27 -1.40
CA ILE A 204 4.47 -8.18 -1.26
C ILE A 204 4.57 -9.33 -2.25
N GLU A 205 4.87 -9.06 -3.51
CA GLU A 205 5.00 -10.08 -4.56
C GLU A 205 6.04 -11.15 -4.19
N GLU A 206 7.25 -10.74 -3.77
CA GLU A 206 8.30 -11.68 -3.38
C GLU A 206 7.93 -12.42 -2.08
N CYS A 207 7.26 -11.78 -1.13
CA CYS A 207 6.80 -12.47 0.08
C CYS A 207 5.73 -13.54 -0.22
N ILE A 208 4.80 -13.29 -1.14
CA ILE A 208 3.80 -14.27 -1.59
C ILE A 208 4.50 -15.43 -2.32
N LYS A 209 5.48 -15.13 -3.19
CA LYS A 209 6.28 -16.15 -3.88
C LYS A 209 7.03 -17.06 -2.91
N GLU A 210 7.57 -16.49 -1.82
CA GLU A 210 8.29 -17.23 -0.78
C GLU A 210 7.39 -18.03 0.18
N GLU A 211 6.11 -17.69 0.33
CA GLU A 211 5.22 -18.31 1.31
C GLU A 211 4.92 -19.79 1.00
N SER A 212 4.87 -20.69 1.99
CA SER A 212 4.53 -22.11 1.73
C SER A 212 3.01 -22.34 1.81
N PRO A 213 2.44 -23.26 1.00
CA PRO A 213 1.01 -23.53 1.03
C PRO A 213 0.56 -24.07 2.39
N GLU A 214 1.41 -24.84 3.09
CA GLU A 214 1.09 -25.32 4.43
C GLU A 214 0.94 -24.16 5.43
N LYS A 215 1.74 -23.08 5.27
CA LYS A 215 1.64 -21.89 6.09
C LYS A 215 0.33 -21.13 5.82
N THR A 216 -0.10 -21.05 4.57
CA THR A 216 -1.36 -20.41 4.18
C THR A 216 -2.57 -21.19 4.71
N GLU A 217 -2.60 -22.53 4.58
CA GLU A 217 -3.68 -23.38 5.12
C GLU A 217 -3.79 -23.27 6.65
N LEU A 218 -2.67 -23.35 7.37
CA LEU A 218 -2.67 -23.20 8.83
C LEU A 218 -3.16 -21.81 9.29
N VAL A 219 -2.85 -20.76 8.53
CA VAL A 219 -3.38 -19.42 8.80
C VAL A 219 -4.88 -19.37 8.57
N LEU A 220 -5.37 -19.95 7.47
CA LEU A 220 -6.80 -20.02 7.16
C LEU A 220 -7.58 -20.82 8.20
N ASP A 221 -7.08 -21.99 8.61
CA ASP A 221 -7.71 -22.83 9.63
C ASP A 221 -7.80 -22.10 10.97
N ASN A 222 -6.72 -21.43 11.40
CA ASN A 222 -6.71 -20.63 12.62
C ASN A 222 -7.70 -19.45 12.56
N ILE A 223 -7.78 -18.74 11.43
CA ILE A 223 -8.74 -17.64 11.24
C ILE A 223 -10.19 -18.18 11.30
N ILE A 224 -10.48 -19.27 10.59
CA ILE A 224 -11.82 -19.88 10.55
C ILE A 224 -12.22 -20.36 11.94
N GLU A 225 -11.31 -21.02 12.67
CA GLU A 225 -11.58 -21.49 14.04
C GLU A 225 -11.87 -20.32 14.99
N LYS A 226 -11.09 -19.24 14.95
CA LYS A 226 -11.31 -18.04 15.76
C LYS A 226 -12.66 -17.37 15.43
N LEU A 227 -12.96 -17.16 14.15
CA LEU A 227 -14.23 -16.59 13.69
C LEU A 227 -15.44 -17.43 14.13
N ASN A 228 -15.32 -18.75 14.12
CA ASN A 228 -16.39 -19.65 14.56
C ASN A 228 -16.61 -19.54 16.08
N LYS A 229 -15.54 -19.47 16.89
CA LYS A 229 -15.64 -19.30 18.35
C LYS A 229 -16.36 -18.00 18.74
N GLU A 230 -16.06 -16.89 18.07
CA GLU A 230 -16.74 -15.61 18.34
C GLU A 230 -18.24 -15.64 17.98
N LYS A 231 -18.61 -16.28 16.87
CA LYS A 231 -20.02 -16.46 16.51
C LYS A 231 -20.78 -17.25 17.57
N HIS A 232 -20.18 -18.32 18.09
CA HIS A 232 -20.77 -19.10 19.18
C HIS A 232 -20.95 -18.26 20.46
N ALA A 233 -19.93 -17.48 20.85
CA ALA A 233 -20.01 -16.59 22.02
C ALA A 233 -21.08 -15.48 21.88
N LYS A 234 -21.25 -14.89 20.69
CA LYS A 234 -22.31 -13.91 20.40
C LYS A 234 -23.72 -14.52 20.45
N ILE A 235 -23.89 -15.78 20.05
CA ILE A 235 -25.18 -16.49 20.12
C ILE A 235 -25.52 -16.84 21.57
N GLU A 236 -24.56 -17.35 22.35
CA GLU A 236 -24.77 -17.67 23.77
C GLU A 236 -25.13 -16.43 24.61
N SER A 237 -24.44 -15.30 24.39
CA SER A 237 -24.77 -14.05 25.10
C SER A 237 -26.17 -13.53 24.75
N LYS A 238 -26.59 -13.59 23.48
CA LYS A 238 -27.98 -13.24 23.07
C LYS A 238 -29.03 -14.15 23.71
N ASN A 239 -28.75 -15.45 23.79
CA ASN A 239 -29.66 -16.41 24.40
C ASN A 239 -29.77 -16.24 25.92
N MET A 240 -28.68 -15.90 26.62
CA MET A 240 -28.72 -15.56 28.04
C MET A 240 -29.55 -14.29 28.29
N VAL A 241 -29.38 -13.24 27.49
CA VAL A 241 -30.17 -12.01 27.61
C VAL A 241 -31.66 -12.31 27.41
N LEU A 242 -32.05 -13.16 26.46
CA LEU A 242 -33.46 -13.53 26.25
C LEU A 242 -34.08 -14.33 27.41
N LEU A 243 -33.27 -15.10 28.15
CA LEU A 243 -33.73 -15.89 29.29
C LEU A 243 -33.91 -15.04 30.57
N GLU A 244 -33.26 -13.89 30.70
CA GLU A 244 -33.45 -12.96 31.83
C GLU A 244 -34.74 -12.14 31.74
N PHE A 245 -35.43 -12.14 30.59
CA PHE A 245 -36.69 -11.41 30.36
C PHE A 245 -37.93 -12.33 30.31
N LEU A 246 -37.80 -13.61 30.65
CA LEU A 246 -38.91 -14.59 30.80
C LEU A 246 -39.08 -15.03 32.25
#